data_AF-A0A0D2JXC2-F1
#
_entry.id   AF-A0A0D2JXC2-F1
#
_cell.length_a   1.000
_cell.length_b   1.000
_cell.length_c   1.000
_cell.angle_alpha   90.00
_cell.angle_beta   90.00
_cell.angle_gamma   90.00
#
_symmetry.space_group_name_H-M   'P 1'
#
loop_
_entity.id
_entity.type
_entity.pdbx_description
1 polymer ?
#
loop_
_entity_poly.entity_id
_entity_poly.type
_entity_poly.pdbx_seq_one_letter_code
_entity_poly.pdbx_strand_id
1 'polypeptide(L)'
;MDQNPLSGGSHPPNGLQPTNTAAVDLNGAMAGPVNGGIDGAMEGSSFVTSVPGMGDLNSYSQVPDATFGDMALAMNGMQPEMFAVQPQQPMAADEIALYDRQIRLWGMQVQEQLRRANVLLIGMKGLGCEIAKNLVLAGVGVLTILDHEVVEEEDLGTLFFVREAQVGQNRAQAALAELQKLNPRVEVYTDPNAAVTKDPEYFQNFDITIATGLIMDVLGTINMACRINGRKFYAADTHGMYGYIFADLLVHDFVIEREQRNKPTKVGDMETSTKCVRAVESKKENEKTMELITYRETYSPFQLANLSPLPARIKNTRRSRTKVTPLLSCLRALFDFQGQMGGRLPAHSRADLELFTRLANQKHLELSLPLETLRSDFLRAFLQNLGSEISPVVAFLGGYLAQDVINVLGQKEQPLQNWLLFDGEEFTATQFSIHPINDDAMEMMNTNGAMMVPAASSMDGTIPVA
;
A
#
# COMPACT_ATOMS: atom_id res chain seq x y z
N MET A 1 28.95 30.59 -51.68
CA MET A 1 29.50 29.29 -52.12
C MET A 1 28.81 28.21 -51.30
N ASP A 2 27.49 28.08 -51.37
CA ASP A 2 26.67 27.61 -52.49
C ASP A 2 26.50 26.09 -52.46
N GLN A 3 25.23 25.73 -52.21
CA GLN A 3 24.44 24.76 -52.97
C GLN A 3 24.45 23.28 -52.55
N ASN A 4 23.27 22.88 -52.05
CA ASN A 4 22.62 21.62 -52.42
C ASN A 4 22.49 21.50 -53.95
N PRO A 5 22.42 20.27 -54.50
CA PRO A 5 21.20 19.96 -55.25
C PRO A 5 20.70 18.50 -55.17
N LEU A 6 19.44 18.40 -55.60
CA LEU A 6 18.52 17.28 -55.75
C LEU A 6 18.87 16.29 -56.89
N SER A 7 18.34 15.06 -56.79
CA SER A 7 17.62 14.28 -57.83
C SER A 7 17.56 12.81 -57.36
N GLY A 8 16.51 12.00 -57.48
CA GLY A 8 15.32 11.99 -58.33
C GLY A 8 15.26 10.64 -59.06
N GLY A 9 14.20 9.83 -58.89
CA GLY A 9 13.96 8.68 -59.78
C GLY A 9 13.14 7.49 -59.28
N SER A 10 11.85 7.50 -59.67
CA SER A 10 11.06 6.38 -60.25
C SER A 10 10.63 5.13 -59.44
N HIS A 11 9.33 5.12 -59.13
CA HIS A 11 8.37 3.99 -59.20
C HIS A 11 8.33 3.35 -60.62
N PRO A 12 7.77 2.11 -60.86
CA PRO A 12 6.33 1.82 -60.70
C PRO A 12 5.99 0.31 -60.42
N PRO A 13 4.81 -0.26 -60.75
CA PRO A 13 3.90 -0.84 -59.74
C PRO A 13 3.48 -2.30 -60.06
N ASN A 14 2.63 -2.91 -59.23
CA ASN A 14 1.54 -3.78 -59.71
C ASN A 14 0.57 -4.11 -58.57
N GLY A 15 -0.68 -3.72 -58.77
CA GLY A 15 -1.80 -4.16 -57.95
C GLY A 15 -2.40 -5.48 -58.46
N LEU A 16 -3.28 -6.05 -57.65
CA LEU A 16 -4.49 -6.79 -58.05
C LEU A 16 -5.28 -7.16 -56.77
N GLN A 17 -6.42 -6.52 -56.57
CA GLN A 17 -7.59 -7.02 -55.82
C GLN A 17 -8.56 -7.66 -56.86
N PRO A 18 -9.75 -8.18 -56.48
CA PRO A 18 -10.18 -8.97 -55.32
C PRO A 18 -10.95 -10.25 -55.77
N THR A 19 -11.34 -11.14 -54.87
CA THR A 19 -12.54 -11.99 -55.09
C THR A 19 -13.38 -12.12 -53.82
N ASN A 20 -14.68 -11.98 -54.03
CA ASN A 20 -15.80 -12.02 -53.09
C ASN A 20 -16.46 -13.40 -53.18
N THR A 21 -17.08 -13.89 -52.09
CA THR A 21 -18.16 -14.92 -51.94
C THR A 21 -17.92 -15.68 -50.63
N ALA A 22 -18.88 -16.08 -49.81
CA ALA A 22 -20.33 -15.99 -49.80
C ALA A 22 -20.81 -16.15 -48.34
N ALA A 23 -22.02 -15.66 -48.06
CA ALA A 23 -22.77 -15.91 -46.83
C ALA A 23 -23.25 -17.37 -46.74
N VAL A 24 -23.26 -17.93 -45.53
CA VAL A 24 -24.15 -19.02 -45.13
C VAL A 24 -24.64 -18.76 -43.72
N ASP A 25 -25.93 -18.42 -43.62
CA ASP A 25 -26.76 -18.56 -42.43
C ASP A 25 -26.95 -20.04 -42.10
N LEU A 26 -26.81 -20.42 -40.83
CA LEU A 26 -27.52 -21.58 -40.27
C LEU A 26 -27.91 -21.27 -38.81
N ASN A 27 -29.22 -21.03 -38.65
CA ASN A 27 -29.95 -21.11 -37.39
C ASN A 27 -29.87 -22.53 -36.79
N GLY A 28 -29.87 -22.64 -35.47
CA GLY A 28 -30.20 -23.92 -34.82
C GLY A 28 -30.17 -23.91 -33.30
N ALA A 29 -31.30 -23.48 -32.71
CA ALA A 29 -31.98 -24.07 -31.54
C ALA A 29 -31.25 -24.05 -30.16
N MET A 30 -31.87 -23.89 -28.99
CA MET A 30 -33.25 -24.08 -28.55
C MET A 30 -33.58 -23.08 -27.43
N ALA A 31 -34.78 -22.52 -27.45
CA ALA A 31 -35.47 -21.99 -26.28
C ALA A 31 -36.40 -23.08 -25.72
N GLY A 32 -36.54 -23.16 -24.39
CA GLY A 32 -37.55 -23.96 -23.70
C GLY A 32 -37.68 -23.59 -22.21
N PRO A 33 -38.87 -23.70 -21.60
CA PRO A 33 -39.39 -22.68 -20.69
C PRO A 33 -39.76 -23.14 -19.24
N VAL A 34 -39.84 -22.16 -18.34
CA VAL A 34 -40.91 -21.82 -17.36
C VAL A 34 -41.59 -22.91 -16.48
N ASN A 35 -41.52 -22.66 -15.15
CA ASN A 35 -42.42 -22.94 -13.99
C ASN A 35 -43.00 -24.34 -13.68
N GLY A 36 -43.06 -24.61 -12.36
CA GLY A 36 -44.15 -25.34 -11.70
C GLY A 36 -43.76 -25.96 -10.35
N GLY A 37 -44.27 -25.42 -9.24
CA GLY A 37 -44.12 -26.02 -7.91
C GLY A 37 -45.14 -27.13 -7.61
N ILE A 38 -45.01 -27.77 -6.44
CA ILE A 38 -46.09 -28.16 -5.49
C ILE A 38 -45.49 -29.03 -4.36
N ASP A 39 -45.83 -28.62 -3.13
CA ASP A 39 -46.06 -29.30 -1.85
C ASP A 39 -45.53 -30.71 -1.52
N GLY A 40 -45.05 -30.82 -0.28
CA GLY A 40 -44.90 -32.08 0.46
C GLY A 40 -44.48 -31.84 1.92
N ALA A 41 -45.45 -31.53 2.78
CA ALA A 41 -45.31 -31.53 4.24
C ALA A 41 -45.21 -32.98 4.78
N MET A 42 -44.49 -33.17 5.89
CA MET A 42 -44.76 -34.16 6.96
C MET A 42 -43.78 -33.96 8.14
N GLU A 43 -44.37 -33.62 9.30
CA GLU A 43 -44.11 -34.08 10.69
C GLU A 43 -42.72 -34.66 11.05
N GLY A 44 -42.06 -34.40 12.18
CA GLY A 44 -42.45 -33.88 13.49
C GLY A 44 -41.59 -34.59 14.55
N SER A 45 -40.94 -33.87 15.46
CA SER A 45 -40.68 -34.31 16.84
C SER A 45 -40.06 -33.18 17.66
N SER A 46 -40.68 -32.94 18.80
CA SER A 46 -40.36 -31.94 19.82
C SER A 46 -39.47 -32.56 20.91
N PHE A 47 -38.55 -31.79 21.51
CA PHE A 47 -38.41 -31.73 22.96
C PHE A 47 -37.61 -30.50 23.44
N VAL A 48 -38.03 -30.01 24.62
CA VAL A 48 -37.67 -28.74 25.30
C VAL A 48 -36.51 -28.94 26.27
N THR A 49 -35.70 -27.91 26.56
CA THR A 49 -35.07 -27.60 27.88
C THR A 49 -34.37 -26.23 27.80
N SER A 50 -34.97 -25.16 28.33
CA SER A 50 -34.75 -24.56 29.68
C SER A 50 -33.55 -23.59 29.76
N VAL A 51 -33.88 -22.30 29.88
CA VAL A 51 -32.99 -21.16 30.12
C VAL A 51 -32.77 -20.93 31.62
N PRO A 52 -31.52 -20.68 32.07
CA PRO A 52 -31.22 -19.81 33.20
C PRO A 52 -30.50 -18.55 32.66
N GLY A 53 -30.79 -17.31 33.04
CA GLY A 53 -31.17 -16.76 34.34
C GLY A 53 -30.29 -15.51 34.51
N MET A 54 -30.88 -14.33 34.23
CA MET A 54 -30.23 -13.01 34.26
C MET A 54 -29.89 -12.61 35.70
N GLY A 55 -28.63 -12.26 35.97
CA GLY A 55 -28.17 -11.77 37.27
C GLY A 55 -27.12 -10.66 37.12
N ASP A 56 -27.52 -9.45 37.53
CA ASP A 56 -26.73 -8.32 38.05
C ASP A 56 -25.41 -7.92 37.37
N LEU A 57 -25.51 -7.03 36.38
CA LEU A 57 -24.41 -6.20 35.87
C LEU A 57 -24.36 -4.87 36.64
N ASN A 58 -23.62 -4.82 37.74
CA ASN A 58 -23.15 -3.56 38.32
C ASN A 58 -21.91 -3.76 39.20
N SER A 59 -20.74 -3.91 38.57
CA SER A 59 -19.45 -3.62 39.20
C SER A 59 -18.38 -3.38 38.12
N TYR A 60 -18.15 -2.13 37.74
CA TYR A 60 -16.93 -1.74 37.04
C TYR A 60 -15.77 -1.79 38.03
N SER A 61 -15.12 -2.95 38.14
CA SER A 61 -13.76 -3.04 38.66
C SER A 61 -12.79 -2.55 37.59
N GLN A 62 -11.93 -1.61 37.98
CA GLN A 62 -10.88 -1.01 37.16
C GLN A 62 -10.09 -2.07 36.38
N VAL A 63 -9.97 -1.88 35.07
CA VAL A 63 -9.10 -2.68 34.21
C VAL A 63 -7.65 -2.36 34.61
N PRO A 64 -6.83 -3.35 35.02
CA PRO A 64 -5.42 -3.10 35.30
C PRO A 64 -4.67 -2.85 33.99
N ASP A 65 -3.77 -1.88 34.04
CA ASP A 65 -2.72 -1.62 33.05
C ASP A 65 -1.98 -2.94 32.76
N ALA A 66 -2.08 -3.46 31.54
CA ALA A 66 -1.44 -4.71 31.16
C ALA A 66 0.04 -4.45 30.89
N THR A 67 0.84 -4.46 31.96
CA THR A 67 2.29 -4.60 31.86
C THR A 67 2.62 -5.88 31.12
N PHE A 68 3.37 -5.74 30.03
CA PHE A 68 4.00 -6.79 29.24
C PHE A 68 4.73 -7.79 30.16
N GLY A 69 4.15 -8.98 30.32
CA GLY A 69 4.76 -10.08 31.04
C GLY A 69 3.79 -11.24 31.04
N ASP A 70 4.21 -12.35 30.43
CA ASP A 70 3.56 -13.67 30.50
C ASP A 70 2.40 -13.93 29.53
N MET A 71 2.75 -14.14 28.25
CA MET A 71 2.16 -15.24 27.48
C MET A 71 3.23 -15.94 26.64
N ALA A 72 3.40 -17.24 26.88
CA ALA A 72 4.38 -18.10 26.23
C ALA A 72 3.87 -18.59 24.87
N LEU A 73 4.62 -18.30 23.81
CA LEU A 73 4.45 -18.93 22.49
C LEU A 73 5.34 -20.18 22.37
N ALA A 74 4.95 -21.11 21.49
CA ALA A 74 5.80 -22.21 21.08
C ALA A 74 6.89 -21.68 20.12
N MET A 75 8.09 -21.47 20.66
CA MET A 75 9.19 -20.80 19.97
C MET A 75 10.19 -21.79 19.40
N ASN A 76 10.26 -21.91 18.07
CA ASN A 76 11.48 -22.37 17.41
C ASN A 76 12.42 -21.18 17.20
N GLY A 77 13.23 -20.89 18.22
CA GLY A 77 14.52 -20.20 18.05
C GLY A 77 14.59 -18.68 18.19
N MET A 78 13.49 -17.94 18.40
CA MET A 78 13.56 -16.51 18.74
C MET A 78 13.15 -16.31 20.20
N GLN A 79 14.00 -15.70 21.03
CA GLN A 79 13.72 -15.50 22.45
C GLN A 79 12.87 -14.22 22.66
N PRO A 80 11.84 -14.24 23.54
CA PRO A 80 10.97 -13.08 23.80
C PRO A 80 11.73 -11.84 24.30
N GLU A 81 12.88 -12.04 24.94
CA GLU A 81 13.72 -10.97 25.50
C GLU A 81 14.36 -10.07 24.43
N MET A 82 14.38 -10.49 23.16
CA MET A 82 14.94 -9.69 22.05
C MET A 82 14.12 -8.44 21.70
N PHE A 83 12.86 -8.35 22.14
CA PHE A 83 11.98 -7.20 21.85
C PHE A 83 11.71 -6.31 23.07
N ALA A 84 12.44 -6.52 24.17
CA ALA A 84 12.37 -5.63 25.32
C ALA A 84 13.00 -4.27 24.95
N VAL A 85 12.19 -3.21 24.92
CA VAL A 85 12.66 -1.84 24.70
C VAL A 85 13.61 -1.47 25.83
N GLN A 86 14.92 -1.53 25.57
CA GLN A 86 15.92 -1.11 26.54
C GLN A 86 15.82 0.42 26.76
N PRO A 87 15.97 0.91 28.00
CA PRO A 87 15.97 2.34 28.26
C PRO A 87 17.12 3.01 27.48
N GLN A 88 16.75 3.85 26.51
CA GLN A 88 17.71 4.41 25.56
C GLN A 88 18.68 5.38 26.22
N GLN A 89 19.96 5.15 25.96
CA GLN A 89 20.99 6.14 26.20
C GLN A 89 20.88 7.26 25.14
N PRO A 90 21.16 8.52 25.52
CA PRO A 90 21.26 9.61 24.56
C PRO A 90 22.25 9.24 23.45
N MET A 91 21.95 9.65 22.20
CA MET A 91 22.82 9.37 21.05
C MET A 91 24.27 9.72 21.36
N ALA A 92 25.17 8.76 21.14
CA ALA A 92 26.59 9.00 21.34
C ALA A 92 27.11 10.01 20.31
N ALA A 93 28.17 10.74 20.64
CA ALA A 93 28.68 11.84 19.80
C ALA A 93 29.14 11.36 18.40
N ASP A 94 29.65 10.12 18.32
CA ASP A 94 30.03 9.47 17.07
C ASP A 94 28.81 9.10 16.20
N GLU A 95 27.69 8.73 16.83
CA GLU A 95 26.39 8.50 16.17
C GLU A 95 25.80 9.79 15.61
N ILE A 96 25.85 10.87 16.40
CA ILE A 96 25.45 12.20 15.94
C ILE A 96 26.30 12.63 14.73
N ALA A 97 27.60 12.36 14.76
CA ALA A 97 28.49 12.68 13.64
C ALA A 97 28.18 11.84 12.39
N LEU A 98 27.84 10.56 12.54
CA LEU A 98 27.42 9.69 11.43
C LEU A 98 26.14 10.21 10.77
N TYR A 99 25.16 10.60 11.57
CA TYR A 99 23.86 11.08 11.10
C TYR A 99 23.78 12.60 10.91
N ASP A 100 24.88 13.36 11.01
CA ASP A 100 24.85 14.83 10.98
C ASP A 100 24.10 15.39 9.76
N ARG A 101 24.33 14.83 8.56
CA ARG A 101 23.60 15.26 7.35
C ARG A 101 22.11 14.94 7.39
N GLN A 102 21.74 13.79 7.94
CA GLN A 102 20.35 13.36 8.11
C GLN A 102 19.63 14.21 9.16
N ILE A 103 20.28 14.42 10.30
CA ILE A 103 19.80 15.28 11.40
C ILE A 103 19.59 16.72 10.92
N ARG A 104 20.45 17.25 10.04
CA ARG A 104 20.25 18.59 9.45
C ARG A 104 19.02 18.63 8.52
N LEU A 105 18.68 17.52 7.89
CA LEU A 105 17.54 17.43 6.98
C LEU A 105 16.22 17.36 7.75
N TRP A 106 16.07 16.40 8.67
CA TRP A 106 14.79 16.14 9.36
C TRP A 106 14.77 16.49 10.85
N GLY A 107 15.91 16.83 11.44
CA GLY A 107 16.05 17.19 12.85
C GLY A 107 16.30 15.99 13.77
N MET A 108 16.85 16.28 14.95
CA MET A 108 17.21 15.26 15.95
C MET A 108 16.02 14.37 16.34
N GLN A 109 14.86 14.99 16.60
CA GLN A 109 13.66 14.26 17.05
C GLN A 109 13.22 13.16 16.08
N VAL A 110 13.34 13.41 14.76
CA VAL A 110 13.01 12.41 13.75
C VAL A 110 14.03 11.27 13.78
N GLN A 111 15.32 11.59 13.91
CA GLN A 111 16.36 10.56 14.06
C GLN A 111 16.07 9.67 15.28
N GLU A 112 15.68 10.26 16.40
CA GLU A 112 15.33 9.51 17.61
C GLU A 112 14.12 8.58 17.42
N GLN A 113 13.12 9.01 16.65
CA GLN A 113 11.99 8.17 16.28
C GLN A 113 12.42 7.02 15.37
N LEU A 114 13.29 7.26 14.40
CA LEU A 114 13.85 6.21 13.55
C LEU A 114 14.57 5.15 14.39
N ARG A 115 15.42 5.55 15.35
CA ARG A 115 16.14 4.62 16.24
C ARG A 115 15.23 3.73 17.09
N ARG A 116 13.96 4.11 17.28
CA ARG A 116 12.96 3.34 18.05
C ARG A 116 12.08 2.47 17.15
N ALA A 117 12.05 2.75 15.85
CA ALA A 117 11.14 2.08 14.95
C ALA A 117 11.52 0.62 14.75
N ASN A 118 10.53 -0.26 14.88
CA ASN A 118 10.63 -1.66 14.48
C ASN A 118 9.86 -1.88 13.18
N VAL A 119 10.57 -2.21 12.10
CA VAL A 119 10.00 -2.36 10.75
C VAL A 119 10.07 -3.82 10.30
N LEU A 120 8.95 -4.34 9.81
CA LEU A 120 8.88 -5.61 9.08
C LEU A 120 8.92 -5.34 7.58
N LEU A 121 9.84 -5.98 6.88
CA LEU A 121 9.90 -6.03 5.43
C LEU A 121 9.62 -7.45 4.96
N ILE A 122 8.61 -7.64 4.12
CA ILE A 122 8.22 -8.93 3.56
C ILE A 122 8.62 -8.97 2.08
N GLY A 123 9.43 -9.97 1.74
CA GLY A 123 10.03 -10.14 0.42
C GLY A 123 11.39 -9.43 0.31
N MET A 124 12.42 -10.19 -0.08
CA MET A 124 13.80 -9.74 -0.25
C MET A 124 14.29 -10.00 -1.68
N LYS A 125 13.52 -9.52 -2.66
CA LYS A 125 13.95 -9.33 -4.06
C LYS A 125 14.59 -7.96 -4.25
N GLY A 126 14.78 -7.49 -5.48
CA GLY A 126 15.34 -6.18 -5.78
C GLY A 126 14.61 -5.03 -5.09
N LEU A 127 13.28 -4.99 -5.16
CA LEU A 127 12.51 -3.92 -4.51
C LEU A 127 12.73 -3.89 -2.99
N GLY A 128 12.59 -5.06 -2.34
CA GLY A 128 12.84 -5.21 -0.91
C GLY A 128 14.27 -4.84 -0.53
N CYS A 129 15.25 -5.21 -1.36
CA CYS A 129 16.66 -4.88 -1.18
C CYS A 129 16.92 -3.37 -1.15
N GLU A 130 16.33 -2.61 -2.09
CA GLU A 130 16.44 -1.15 -2.09
C GLU A 130 15.77 -0.51 -0.88
N ILE A 131 14.59 -1.00 -0.48
CA ILE A 131 13.90 -0.52 0.73
C ILE A 131 14.77 -0.76 1.96
N ALA A 132 15.25 -2.00 2.15
CA ALA A 132 16.10 -2.40 3.26
C ALA A 132 17.38 -1.56 3.34
N LYS A 133 18.08 -1.38 2.21
CA LYS A 133 19.27 -0.54 2.11
C LYS A 133 19.00 0.87 2.64
N ASN A 134 17.93 1.52 2.17
CA ASN A 134 17.62 2.89 2.54
C ASN A 134 17.18 3.01 4.01
N LEU A 135 16.41 2.06 4.54
CA LEU A 135 16.00 2.07 5.96
C LEU A 135 17.18 1.84 6.90
N VAL A 136 18.07 0.90 6.59
CA VAL A 136 19.27 0.62 7.39
C VAL A 136 20.23 1.81 7.39
N LEU A 137 20.44 2.45 6.23
CA LEU A 137 21.25 3.67 6.12
C LEU A 137 20.63 4.87 6.86
N ALA A 138 19.29 4.95 6.92
CA ALA A 138 18.58 5.97 7.69
C ALA A 138 18.67 5.74 9.21
N GLY A 139 19.03 4.54 9.65
CA GLY A 139 19.17 4.21 11.06
C GLY A 139 17.85 3.90 11.75
N VAL A 140 16.98 3.11 11.12
CA VAL A 140 15.86 2.48 11.84
C VAL A 140 16.38 1.61 12.98
N GLY A 141 15.65 1.47 14.09
CA GLY A 141 16.11 0.69 15.23
C GLY A 141 16.26 -0.80 14.89
N VAL A 142 15.18 -1.39 14.40
CA VAL A 142 15.12 -2.82 14.05
C VAL A 142 14.51 -2.99 12.67
N LEU A 143 15.13 -3.83 11.84
CA LEU A 143 14.58 -4.29 10.57
C LEU A 143 14.50 -5.82 10.58
N THR A 144 13.28 -6.36 10.55
CA THR A 144 13.05 -7.80 10.38
C THR A 144 12.65 -8.08 8.93
N ILE A 145 13.36 -9.01 8.28
CA ILE A 145 13.12 -9.39 6.89
C ILE A 145 12.47 -10.78 6.87
N LEU A 146 11.24 -10.85 6.38
CA LEU A 146 10.47 -12.07 6.22
C LEU A 146 10.48 -12.49 4.74
N ASP A 147 11.22 -13.54 4.41
CA ASP A 147 11.25 -14.10 3.07
C ASP A 147 11.50 -15.61 3.16
N HIS A 148 10.65 -16.39 2.50
CA HIS A 148 10.72 -17.85 2.48
C HIS A 148 11.36 -18.40 1.21
N GLU A 149 11.53 -17.55 0.19
CA GLU A 149 12.08 -17.97 -1.09
C GLU A 149 13.61 -18.05 -1.04
N VAL A 150 14.15 -18.79 -2.01
CA VAL A 150 15.59 -18.96 -2.20
C VAL A 150 16.08 -18.02 -3.29
N VAL A 151 17.38 -17.72 -3.26
CA VAL A 151 18.06 -16.96 -4.30
C VAL A 151 18.04 -17.78 -5.59
N GLU A 152 17.44 -17.24 -6.63
CA GLU A 152 17.47 -17.73 -8.00
C GLU A 152 18.48 -16.92 -8.83
N GLU A 153 18.90 -17.44 -9.98
CA GLU A 153 19.86 -16.74 -10.86
C GLU A 153 19.32 -15.37 -11.31
N GLU A 154 18.02 -15.26 -11.52
CA GLU A 154 17.35 -14.01 -11.93
C GLU A 154 17.47 -12.91 -10.86
N ASP A 155 17.50 -13.29 -9.58
CA ASP A 155 17.61 -12.34 -8.47
C ASP A 155 18.95 -11.58 -8.51
N LEU A 156 20.01 -12.16 -9.07
CA LEU A 156 21.34 -11.53 -9.16
C LEU A 156 21.32 -10.21 -9.97
N GLY A 157 20.30 -10.01 -10.81
CA GLY A 157 20.14 -8.80 -11.61
C GLY A 157 19.73 -7.55 -10.81
N THR A 158 19.03 -7.74 -9.69
CA THR A 158 18.46 -6.63 -8.89
C THR A 158 18.75 -6.72 -7.39
N LEU A 159 18.95 -7.92 -6.83
CA LEU A 159 19.30 -8.16 -5.44
C LEU A 159 20.81 -7.98 -5.21
N PHE A 160 21.29 -6.74 -5.14
CA PHE A 160 22.72 -6.41 -5.14
C PHE A 160 23.51 -6.81 -3.87
N PHE A 161 22.85 -7.37 -2.85
CA PHE A 161 23.52 -7.93 -1.65
C PHE A 161 23.91 -9.41 -1.78
N VAL A 162 23.41 -10.12 -2.79
CA VAL A 162 23.76 -11.53 -3.01
C VAL A 162 24.73 -11.68 -4.18
N ARG A 163 25.49 -12.78 -4.19
CA ARG A 163 26.37 -13.17 -5.30
C ARG A 163 25.96 -14.57 -5.77
N GLU A 164 26.54 -14.99 -6.88
CA GLU A 164 26.32 -16.33 -7.46
C GLU A 164 26.55 -17.48 -6.46
N ALA A 165 27.49 -17.29 -5.52
CA ALA A 165 27.78 -18.26 -4.46
C ALA A 165 26.62 -18.49 -3.47
N GLN A 166 25.63 -17.59 -3.43
CA GLN A 166 24.45 -17.69 -2.56
C GLN A 166 23.21 -18.26 -3.27
N VAL A 167 23.28 -18.59 -4.56
CA VAL A 167 22.16 -19.22 -5.28
C VAL A 167 21.74 -20.51 -4.55
N GLY A 168 20.44 -20.66 -4.33
CA GLY A 168 19.83 -21.76 -3.57
C GLY A 168 19.77 -21.55 -2.05
N GLN A 169 20.40 -20.50 -1.51
CA GLN A 169 20.23 -20.10 -0.10
C GLN A 169 18.97 -19.25 0.06
N ASN A 170 18.41 -19.16 1.27
CA ASN A 170 17.30 -18.24 1.54
C ASN A 170 17.71 -16.78 1.27
N ARG A 171 16.86 -16.01 0.58
CA ARG A 171 17.21 -14.64 0.14
C ARG A 171 17.52 -13.69 1.30
N ALA A 172 16.68 -13.69 2.34
CA ALA A 172 16.86 -12.82 3.50
C ALA A 172 18.16 -13.16 4.24
N GLN A 173 18.42 -14.45 4.47
CA GLN A 173 19.64 -14.92 5.13
C GLN A 173 20.90 -14.62 4.31
N ALA A 174 20.83 -14.79 2.99
CA ALA A 174 21.95 -14.51 2.08
C ALA A 174 22.34 -13.02 2.08
N ALA A 175 21.36 -12.12 2.16
CA ALA A 175 21.59 -10.68 2.14
C ALA A 175 22.02 -10.09 3.50
N LEU A 176 21.73 -10.79 4.61
CA LEU A 176 21.89 -10.28 5.99
C LEU A 176 23.28 -9.71 6.27
N ALA A 177 24.34 -10.43 5.91
CA ALA A 177 25.70 -10.05 6.23
C ALA A 177 26.14 -8.75 5.53
N GLU A 178 25.75 -8.55 4.26
CA GLU A 178 26.08 -7.32 3.53
C GLU A 178 25.20 -6.15 3.97
N LEU A 179 23.93 -6.41 4.28
CA LEU A 179 23.02 -5.39 4.80
C LEU A 179 23.48 -4.85 6.16
N GLN A 180 23.89 -5.73 7.08
CA GLN A 180 24.39 -5.34 8.40
C GLN A 180 25.67 -4.47 8.33
N LYS A 181 26.52 -4.67 7.31
CA LYS A 181 27.73 -3.86 7.11
C LYS A 181 27.41 -2.39 6.78
N LEU A 182 26.23 -2.09 6.23
CA LEU A 182 25.84 -0.72 5.92
C LEU A 182 25.69 0.12 7.19
N ASN A 183 25.16 -0.50 8.25
CA ASN A 183 25.01 0.17 9.53
C ASN A 183 24.98 -0.84 10.69
N PRO A 184 26.09 -1.01 11.42
CA PRO A 184 26.18 -1.92 12.57
C PRO A 184 25.28 -1.56 13.76
N ARG A 185 24.67 -0.37 13.76
CA ARG A 185 23.77 0.11 14.82
C ARG A 185 22.31 -0.29 14.63
N VAL A 186 21.94 -0.73 13.43
CA VAL A 186 20.60 -1.25 13.15
C VAL A 186 20.60 -2.74 13.41
N GLU A 187 19.65 -3.22 14.19
CA GLU A 187 19.47 -4.65 14.38
C GLU A 187 18.71 -5.22 13.18
N VAL A 188 19.32 -6.19 12.49
CA VAL A 188 18.71 -6.84 11.33
C VAL A 188 18.44 -8.29 11.65
N TYR A 189 17.18 -8.71 11.53
CA TYR A 189 16.73 -10.08 11.75
C TYR A 189 16.14 -10.67 10.47
N THR A 190 16.16 -12.01 10.37
CA THR A 190 15.56 -12.72 9.23
C THR A 190 14.60 -13.79 9.72
N ASP A 191 13.45 -13.90 9.08
CA ASP A 191 12.48 -14.96 9.28
C ASP A 191 12.27 -15.72 7.95
N PRO A 192 12.66 -17.01 7.86
CA PRO A 192 12.64 -17.77 6.63
C PRO A 192 11.27 -18.37 6.29
N ASN A 193 10.19 -18.02 7.01
CA ASN A 193 8.87 -18.60 6.81
C ASN A 193 7.99 -17.73 5.89
N ALA A 194 6.96 -18.32 5.30
CA ALA A 194 6.07 -17.60 4.41
C ALA A 194 5.13 -16.67 5.19
N ALA A 195 4.85 -15.47 4.67
CA ALA A 195 3.99 -14.49 5.34
C ALA A 195 2.56 -15.00 5.61
N VAL A 196 2.05 -15.86 4.72
CA VAL A 196 0.73 -16.49 4.88
C VAL A 196 0.63 -17.43 6.08
N THR A 197 1.77 -17.88 6.63
CA THR A 197 1.81 -18.77 7.80
C THR A 197 1.79 -18.02 9.13
N LYS A 198 1.82 -16.69 9.10
CA LYS A 198 1.89 -15.85 10.30
C LYS A 198 0.49 -15.53 10.82
N ASP A 199 0.31 -15.72 12.12
CA ASP A 199 -0.89 -15.31 12.81
C ASP A 199 -0.99 -13.77 12.88
N PRO A 200 -2.19 -13.19 12.96
CA PRO A 200 -2.37 -11.74 13.05
C PRO A 200 -1.55 -11.07 14.15
N GLU A 201 -1.36 -11.75 15.28
CA GLU A 201 -0.59 -11.30 16.45
C GLU A 201 0.90 -11.13 16.13
N TYR A 202 1.43 -11.78 15.09
CA TYR A 202 2.81 -11.58 14.65
C TYR A 202 3.06 -10.12 14.26
N PHE A 203 2.10 -9.52 13.57
CA PHE A 203 2.22 -8.16 13.01
C PHE A 203 2.15 -7.07 14.08
N GLN A 204 1.65 -7.37 15.29
CA GLN A 204 1.57 -6.40 16.38
C GLN A 204 2.94 -5.92 16.87
N ASN A 205 4.01 -6.66 16.58
CA ASN A 205 5.37 -6.37 17.04
C ASN A 205 6.04 -5.24 16.24
N PHE A 206 5.50 -4.88 15.09
CA PHE A 206 6.13 -3.95 14.14
C PHE A 206 5.32 -2.65 14.05
N ASP A 207 5.99 -1.51 14.14
CA ASP A 207 5.34 -0.21 13.97
C ASP A 207 4.85 -0.02 12.53
N ILE A 208 5.62 -0.54 11.57
CA ILE A 208 5.34 -0.48 10.14
C ILE A 208 5.63 -1.85 9.52
N THR A 209 4.67 -2.38 8.76
CA THR A 209 4.85 -3.55 7.90
C THR A 209 4.86 -3.13 6.43
N ILE A 210 5.87 -3.56 5.69
CA ILE A 210 6.04 -3.31 4.26
C ILE A 210 6.00 -4.65 3.55
N ALA A 211 4.99 -4.87 2.71
CA ALA A 211 4.83 -6.12 1.97
C ALA A 211 5.13 -5.92 0.48
N THR A 212 6.07 -6.71 -0.05
CA THR A 212 6.47 -6.64 -1.46
C THR A 212 6.18 -7.93 -2.21
N GLY A 213 5.75 -7.82 -3.48
CA GLY A 213 5.63 -8.98 -4.38
C GLY A 213 4.60 -10.05 -3.97
N LEU A 214 3.60 -9.70 -3.14
CA LEU A 214 2.57 -10.62 -2.69
C LEU A 214 1.26 -10.46 -3.46
N ILE A 215 0.49 -11.53 -3.55
CA ILE A 215 -0.84 -11.52 -4.16
C ILE A 215 -1.84 -10.72 -3.29
N MET A 216 -2.88 -10.18 -3.93
CA MET A 216 -3.91 -9.33 -3.32
C MET A 216 -4.50 -9.91 -2.03
N ASP A 217 -4.82 -11.21 -2.01
CA ASP A 217 -5.46 -11.87 -0.86
C ASP A 217 -4.55 -11.89 0.37
N VAL A 218 -3.27 -12.15 0.17
CA VAL A 218 -2.26 -12.14 1.24
C VAL A 218 -2.01 -10.70 1.70
N LEU A 219 -1.87 -9.75 0.77
CA LEU A 219 -1.74 -8.32 1.10
C LEU A 219 -2.93 -7.82 1.92
N GLY A 220 -4.17 -8.18 1.53
CA GLY A 220 -5.38 -7.84 2.26
C GLY A 220 -5.42 -8.42 3.66
N THR A 221 -5.02 -9.69 3.81
CA THR A 221 -4.95 -10.37 5.12
C THR A 221 -3.95 -9.68 6.05
N ILE A 222 -2.73 -9.39 5.55
CA ILE A 222 -1.68 -8.71 6.32
C ILE A 222 -2.11 -7.28 6.67
N ASN A 223 -2.70 -6.54 5.72
CA ASN A 223 -3.18 -5.19 5.97
C ASN A 223 -4.26 -5.17 7.06
N MET A 224 -5.20 -6.10 7.04
CA MET A 224 -6.22 -6.23 8.08
C MET A 224 -5.63 -6.62 9.44
N ALA A 225 -4.67 -7.55 9.47
CA ALA A 225 -3.94 -7.90 10.68
C ALA A 225 -3.20 -6.69 11.28
N CYS A 226 -2.53 -5.89 10.45
CA CYS A 226 -1.91 -4.64 10.88
C CYS A 226 -2.95 -3.67 11.45
N ARG A 227 -4.08 -3.51 10.76
CA ARG A 227 -5.16 -2.58 11.14
C ARG A 227 -5.81 -2.92 12.48
N ILE A 228 -6.08 -4.21 12.75
CA ILE A 228 -6.62 -4.67 14.04
C ILE A 228 -5.64 -4.40 15.18
N ASN A 229 -4.33 -4.48 14.91
CA ASN A 229 -3.27 -4.22 15.88
C ASN A 229 -2.81 -2.75 15.93
N GLY A 230 -3.47 -1.83 15.22
CA GLY A 230 -3.08 -0.41 15.20
C GLY A 230 -1.72 -0.14 14.55
N ARG A 231 -1.27 -1.02 13.65
CA ARG A 231 0.03 -0.93 12.95
C ARG A 231 -0.14 -0.42 11.51
N LYS A 232 0.85 0.35 11.05
CA LYS A 232 0.85 0.96 9.71
C LYS A 232 1.29 -0.08 8.68
N PHE A 233 0.78 0.06 7.46
CA PHE A 233 1.01 -0.91 6.40
C PHE A 233 1.36 -0.24 5.06
N TYR A 234 2.29 -0.85 4.34
CA TYR A 234 2.58 -0.56 2.94
C TYR A 234 2.53 -1.84 2.11
N ALA A 235 2.06 -1.71 0.88
CA ALA A 235 2.22 -2.73 -0.16
C ALA A 235 2.95 -2.14 -1.36
N ALA A 236 3.85 -2.89 -1.99
CA ALA A 236 4.52 -2.43 -3.19
C ALA A 236 4.90 -3.60 -4.10
N ASP A 237 4.99 -3.35 -5.40
CA ASP A 237 5.47 -4.36 -6.33
C ASP A 237 6.05 -3.72 -7.59
N THR A 238 6.88 -4.47 -8.30
CA THR A 238 7.41 -4.10 -9.61
C THR A 238 7.14 -5.17 -10.65
N HIS A 239 6.76 -4.72 -11.84
CA HIS A 239 6.55 -5.54 -13.02
C HIS A 239 7.27 -4.85 -14.18
N GLY A 240 8.56 -5.14 -14.30
CA GLY A 240 9.46 -4.62 -15.30
C GLY A 240 9.54 -3.10 -15.26
N MET A 241 9.04 -2.45 -16.31
CA MET A 241 8.96 -0.99 -16.41
C MET A 241 7.85 -0.36 -15.54
N TYR A 242 6.98 -1.16 -14.93
CA TYR A 242 5.84 -0.68 -14.13
C TYR A 242 6.00 -1.02 -12.66
N GLY A 243 5.30 -0.29 -11.80
CA GLY A 243 5.18 -0.69 -10.39
C GLY A 243 4.25 0.19 -9.61
N TYR A 244 4.04 -0.14 -8.34
CA TYR A 244 3.18 0.61 -7.46
C TYR A 244 3.68 0.63 -6.02
N ILE A 245 3.21 1.63 -5.28
CA ILE A 245 3.24 1.68 -3.82
C ILE A 245 1.83 1.99 -3.35
N PHE A 246 1.40 1.31 -2.30
CA PHE A 246 0.18 1.57 -1.57
C PHE A 246 0.50 1.82 -0.10
N ALA A 247 -0.19 2.76 0.53
CA ALA A 247 -0.09 3.06 1.95
C ALA A 247 -1.45 2.94 2.65
N ASP A 248 -1.47 2.29 3.81
CA ASP A 248 -2.55 2.36 4.80
C ASP A 248 -1.95 2.69 6.17
N LEU A 249 -2.01 3.98 6.52
CA LEU A 249 -1.44 4.52 7.76
C LEU A 249 -2.47 4.71 8.86
N LEU A 250 -3.64 4.07 8.74
CA LEU A 250 -4.76 4.20 9.67
C LEU A 250 -5.27 5.65 9.75
N VAL A 251 -5.09 6.27 10.91
CA VAL A 251 -5.27 7.71 11.12
C VAL A 251 -3.89 8.26 11.43
N HIS A 252 -3.39 9.12 10.57
CA HIS A 252 -2.03 9.65 10.68
C HIS A 252 -2.06 11.17 10.84
N ASP A 253 -1.48 11.65 11.94
CA ASP A 253 -1.28 13.08 12.18
C ASP A 253 0.13 13.47 11.71
N PHE A 254 0.25 14.59 10.99
CA PHE A 254 1.52 15.17 10.56
C PHE A 254 1.47 16.70 10.57
N VAL A 255 2.64 17.33 10.70
CA VAL A 255 2.77 18.78 10.81
C VAL A 255 3.38 19.36 9.54
N ILE A 256 2.77 20.40 8.99
CA ILE A 256 3.34 21.21 7.91
C ILE A 256 3.58 22.62 8.44
N GLU A 257 4.80 23.10 8.25
CA GLU A 257 5.16 24.50 8.45
C GLU A 257 5.04 25.26 7.11
N ARG A 258 4.28 26.37 7.10
CA ARG A 258 4.13 27.21 5.91
C ARG A 258 3.91 28.68 6.27
N GLU A 259 4.20 29.59 5.34
CA GLU A 259 3.83 31.00 5.50
C GLU A 259 2.31 31.15 5.62
N GLN A 260 1.88 32.03 6.51
CA GLN A 260 0.46 32.31 6.74
C GLN A 260 -0.24 32.77 5.44
N ARG A 261 -1.35 32.12 5.11
CA ARG A 261 -2.16 32.46 3.93
C ARG A 261 -3.10 33.64 4.23
N ASN A 262 -3.50 34.36 3.18
CA ASN A 262 -4.52 35.42 3.28
C ASN A 262 -5.84 34.93 3.86
N LYS A 263 -6.21 33.66 3.62
CA LYS A 263 -7.32 33.00 4.29
C LYS A 263 -6.74 32.14 5.42
N PRO A 264 -6.97 32.49 6.70
CA PRO A 264 -6.41 31.76 7.82
C PRO A 264 -7.00 30.34 7.90
N THR A 265 -6.13 29.38 8.17
CA THR A 265 -6.50 27.97 8.38
C THR A 265 -7.20 27.84 9.73
N LYS A 266 -8.36 27.15 9.79
CA LYS A 266 -9.08 26.91 11.05
C LYS A 266 -9.07 25.44 11.43
N VAL A 267 -9.08 25.18 12.73
CA VAL A 267 -9.29 23.83 13.25
C VAL A 267 -10.65 23.32 12.81
N GLY A 268 -10.69 22.09 12.28
CA GLY A 268 -11.88 21.47 11.70
C GLY A 268 -12.05 21.72 10.19
N ASP A 269 -11.21 22.55 9.56
CA ASP A 269 -11.26 22.71 8.10
C ASP A 269 -10.93 21.37 7.40
N MET A 270 -11.77 20.95 6.47
CA MET A 270 -11.52 19.80 5.59
C MET A 270 -10.80 20.28 4.31
N GLU A 271 -9.57 19.82 4.08
CA GLU A 271 -8.84 20.07 2.83
C GLU A 271 -9.23 19.08 1.73
N THR A 272 -9.48 17.83 2.11
CA THR A 272 -9.99 16.75 1.25
C THR A 272 -11.04 15.95 2.01
N SER A 273 -11.63 14.92 1.41
CA SER A 273 -12.55 14.00 2.10
C SER A 273 -11.89 13.19 3.22
N THR A 274 -10.55 13.15 3.26
CA THR A 274 -9.76 12.32 4.18
C THR A 274 -8.80 13.14 5.04
N LYS A 275 -8.57 14.42 4.70
CA LYS A 275 -7.62 15.32 5.34
C LYS A 275 -8.32 16.47 6.05
N CYS A 276 -8.15 16.55 7.37
CA CYS A 276 -8.69 17.63 8.19
C CYS A 276 -7.60 18.36 9.00
N VAL A 277 -7.88 19.61 9.36
CA VAL A 277 -6.99 20.42 10.20
C VAL A 277 -7.30 20.13 11.67
N ARG A 278 -6.32 19.61 12.41
CA ARG A 278 -6.45 19.27 13.83
C ARG A 278 -5.98 20.40 14.75
N ALA A 279 -4.88 21.07 14.40
CA ALA A 279 -4.33 22.17 15.18
C ALA A 279 -3.63 23.18 14.27
N VAL A 280 -3.64 24.45 14.67
CA VAL A 280 -2.95 25.55 14.00
C VAL A 280 -2.23 26.37 15.07
N GLU A 281 -0.92 26.44 14.95
CA GLU A 281 -0.06 27.29 15.78
C GLU A 281 0.61 28.34 14.90
N SER A 282 0.91 29.50 15.46
CA SER A 282 1.58 30.58 14.71
C SER A 282 2.90 30.93 15.37
N LYS A 283 3.95 30.97 14.56
CA LYS A 283 5.31 31.35 14.95
C LYS A 283 5.75 32.55 14.13
N LYS A 284 6.35 33.55 14.76
CA LYS A 284 6.99 34.66 14.04
C LYS A 284 8.46 34.34 13.83
N GLU A 285 8.90 34.33 12.57
CA GLU A 285 10.29 34.08 12.20
C GLU A 285 10.71 35.07 11.11
N ASN A 286 11.78 35.83 11.35
CA ASN A 286 12.34 36.81 10.41
C ASN A 286 11.30 37.74 9.75
N GLU A 287 10.48 38.42 10.56
CA GLU A 287 9.39 39.33 10.15
C GLU A 287 8.20 38.69 9.41
N LYS A 288 8.24 37.37 9.16
CA LYS A 288 7.13 36.61 8.57
C LYS A 288 6.40 35.80 9.63
N THR A 289 5.07 35.69 9.49
CA THR A 289 4.25 34.80 10.33
C THR A 289 4.15 33.44 9.64
N MET A 290 4.74 32.42 10.25
CA MET A 290 4.63 31.02 9.86
C MET A 290 3.49 30.36 10.63
N GLU A 291 2.71 29.53 9.96
CA GLU A 291 1.71 28.63 10.55
C GLU A 291 2.28 27.22 10.61
N LEU A 292 2.26 26.62 11.80
CA LEU A 292 2.47 25.19 12.01
C LEU A 292 1.10 24.54 12.07
N ILE A 293 0.77 23.75 11.06
CA ILE A 293 -0.55 23.14 10.91
C ILE A 293 -0.42 21.65 11.11
N THR A 294 -1.10 21.12 12.13
CA THR A 294 -1.25 19.69 12.32
C THR A 294 -2.44 19.22 11.51
N TYR A 295 -2.18 18.41 10.50
CA TYR A 295 -3.20 17.72 9.71
C TYR A 295 -3.43 16.32 10.26
N ARG A 296 -4.64 15.83 10.08
CA ARG A 296 -5.02 14.43 10.28
C ARG A 296 -5.50 13.87 8.96
N GLU A 297 -4.94 12.73 8.57
CA GLU A 297 -5.27 12.02 7.34
C GLU A 297 -5.78 10.61 7.67
N THR A 298 -6.91 10.24 7.07
CA THR A 298 -7.53 8.92 7.26
C THR A 298 -7.32 8.03 6.03
N TYR A 299 -6.89 6.80 6.27
CA TYR A 299 -6.57 5.80 5.26
C TYR A 299 -7.60 4.68 5.20
N SER A 300 -7.78 4.15 3.99
CA SER A 300 -8.67 3.01 3.72
C SER A 300 -7.87 1.74 3.52
N PRO A 301 -8.38 0.57 3.94
CA PRO A 301 -7.74 -0.71 3.70
C PRO A 301 -7.51 -0.99 2.22
N PHE A 302 -6.49 -1.79 1.90
CA PHE A 302 -6.05 -2.12 0.54
C PHE A 302 -7.17 -2.64 -0.35
N GLN A 303 -7.93 -3.63 0.12
CA GLN A 303 -9.06 -4.22 -0.62
C GLN A 303 -10.14 -3.18 -0.91
N LEU A 304 -10.44 -2.33 0.07
CA LEU A 304 -11.46 -1.31 -0.05
C LEU A 304 -11.02 -0.20 -1.02
N ALA A 305 -9.77 0.26 -0.94
CA ALA A 305 -9.19 1.21 -1.88
C ALA A 305 -9.12 0.64 -3.31
N ASN A 306 -8.82 -0.65 -3.46
CA ASN A 306 -8.78 -1.32 -4.75
C ASN A 306 -10.16 -1.38 -5.44
N LEU A 307 -11.24 -1.52 -4.69
CA LEU A 307 -12.61 -1.51 -5.21
C LEU A 307 -13.21 -0.10 -5.35
N SER A 308 -12.57 0.89 -4.74
CA SER A 308 -13.07 2.24 -4.69
C SER A 308 -12.91 2.97 -6.02
N PRO A 309 -13.79 3.94 -6.32
CA PRO A 309 -13.75 4.63 -7.59
C PRO A 309 -12.81 5.84 -7.53
N LEU A 310 -12.52 6.43 -8.70
CA LEU A 310 -11.63 7.61 -8.75
C LEU A 310 -12.20 8.82 -7.99
N PRO A 311 -11.33 9.71 -7.48
CA PRO A 311 -11.74 10.98 -6.89
C PRO A 311 -12.63 11.81 -7.79
N ALA A 312 -13.58 12.54 -7.19
CA ALA A 312 -14.48 13.44 -7.91
C ALA A 312 -13.71 14.42 -8.82
N ARG A 313 -12.59 14.99 -8.34
CA ARG A 313 -11.73 15.88 -9.12
C ARG A 313 -11.26 15.28 -10.45
N ILE A 314 -11.06 13.97 -10.51
CA ILE A 314 -10.65 13.25 -11.72
C ILE A 314 -11.86 12.85 -12.56
N LYS A 315 -12.96 12.42 -11.92
CA LYS A 315 -14.18 12.00 -12.62
C LYS A 315 -14.88 13.14 -13.39
N ASN A 316 -14.80 14.36 -12.90
CA ASN A 316 -15.63 15.47 -13.38
C ASN A 316 -15.37 15.88 -14.83
N THR A 317 -14.16 15.71 -15.37
CA THR A 317 -13.86 16.10 -16.75
C THR A 317 -13.33 14.94 -17.56
N ARG A 318 -13.68 14.87 -18.86
CA ARG A 318 -13.07 13.89 -19.77
C ARG A 318 -11.55 14.06 -19.83
N ARG A 319 -11.07 15.31 -19.86
CA ARG A 319 -9.64 15.65 -19.93
C ARG A 319 -8.82 15.14 -18.73
N SER A 320 -9.38 15.16 -17.52
CA SER A 320 -8.70 14.60 -16.34
C SER A 320 -8.67 13.08 -16.38
N ARG A 321 -9.75 12.45 -16.85
CA ARG A 321 -9.81 10.98 -17.01
C ARG A 321 -8.84 10.47 -18.07
N THR A 322 -8.64 11.20 -19.17
CA THR A 322 -7.66 10.82 -20.20
C THR A 322 -6.20 10.89 -19.73
N LYS A 323 -5.93 11.53 -18.59
CA LYS A 323 -4.59 11.60 -17.99
C LYS A 323 -4.32 10.49 -16.97
N VAL A 324 -5.34 9.69 -16.62
CA VAL A 324 -5.16 8.57 -15.70
C VAL A 324 -4.43 7.48 -16.46
N THR A 325 -3.29 7.05 -15.92
CA THR A 325 -2.53 5.94 -16.53
C THR A 325 -3.39 4.67 -16.61
N PRO A 326 -3.38 3.94 -17.74
CA PRO A 326 -4.03 2.64 -17.85
C PRO A 326 -3.46 1.59 -16.90
N LEU A 327 -2.28 1.84 -16.32
CA LEU A 327 -1.64 0.99 -15.32
C LEU A 327 -2.57 0.67 -14.14
N LEU A 328 -3.37 1.65 -13.68
CA LEU A 328 -4.32 1.41 -12.59
C LEU A 328 -5.36 0.33 -12.96
N SER A 329 -5.86 0.36 -14.20
CA SER A 329 -6.81 -0.64 -14.70
C SER A 329 -6.14 -2.01 -14.82
N CYS A 330 -4.88 -2.05 -15.27
CA CYS A 330 -4.13 -3.27 -15.47
C CYS A 330 -3.74 -3.93 -14.13
N LEU A 331 -3.33 -3.16 -13.12
CA LEU A 331 -3.06 -3.68 -11.78
C LEU A 331 -4.32 -4.25 -11.12
N ARG A 332 -5.45 -3.54 -11.20
CA ARG A 332 -6.75 -4.07 -10.71
C ARG A 332 -7.13 -5.37 -11.41
N ALA A 333 -6.90 -5.44 -12.72
CA ALA A 333 -7.18 -6.65 -13.50
C ALA A 333 -6.21 -7.79 -13.15
N LEU A 334 -4.95 -7.47 -12.84
CA LEU A 334 -3.96 -8.45 -12.39
C LEU A 334 -4.36 -9.06 -11.06
N PHE A 335 -4.81 -8.26 -10.09
CA PHE A 335 -5.30 -8.76 -8.81
C PHE A 335 -6.50 -9.69 -8.98
N ASP A 336 -7.48 -9.31 -9.81
CA ASP A 336 -8.63 -10.16 -10.13
C ASP A 336 -8.22 -11.45 -10.85
N PHE A 337 -7.26 -11.37 -11.78
CA PHE A 337 -6.72 -12.53 -12.48
C PHE A 337 -6.05 -13.51 -11.52
N GLN A 338 -5.19 -13.00 -10.63
CA GLN A 338 -4.52 -13.82 -9.61
C GLN A 338 -5.55 -14.48 -8.68
N GLY A 339 -6.58 -13.75 -8.25
CA GLY A 339 -7.67 -14.33 -7.45
C GLY A 339 -8.40 -15.48 -8.17
N GLN A 340 -8.63 -15.36 -9.48
CA GLN A 340 -9.30 -16.40 -10.27
C GLN A 340 -8.39 -17.59 -10.63
N MET A 341 -7.08 -17.36 -10.74
CA MET A 341 -6.12 -18.35 -11.26
C MET A 341 -5.18 -18.91 -10.18
N GLY A 342 -5.53 -18.78 -8.90
CA GLY A 342 -4.77 -19.37 -7.79
C GLY A 342 -3.41 -18.69 -7.57
N GLY A 343 -3.35 -17.37 -7.74
CA GLY A 343 -2.18 -16.54 -7.47
C GLY A 343 -1.19 -16.40 -8.63
N ARG A 344 -1.32 -17.20 -9.70
CA ARG A 344 -0.38 -17.16 -10.83
C ARG A 344 -0.52 -15.88 -11.67
N LEU A 345 0.58 -15.49 -12.31
CA LEU A 345 0.59 -14.43 -13.32
C LEU A 345 -0.03 -14.92 -14.66
N PRO A 346 -0.58 -14.00 -15.48
CA PRO A 346 -0.96 -14.28 -16.86
C PRO A 346 0.22 -14.81 -17.69
N ALA A 347 0.06 -15.96 -18.33
CA ALA A 347 1.03 -16.48 -19.29
C ALA A 347 0.74 -15.94 -20.70
N HIS A 348 1.66 -16.15 -21.64
CA HIS A 348 1.46 -15.80 -23.06
C HIS A 348 0.51 -16.74 -23.81
N SER A 349 -0.37 -17.46 -23.11
CA SER A 349 -1.37 -18.33 -23.71
C SER A 349 -2.55 -17.51 -24.24
N ARG A 350 -3.19 -17.96 -25.33
CA ARG A 350 -4.35 -17.26 -25.90
C ARG A 350 -5.48 -17.08 -24.86
N ALA A 351 -5.74 -18.09 -24.04
CA ALA A 351 -6.77 -18.05 -23.02
C ALA A 351 -6.50 -16.97 -21.95
N ASP A 352 -5.25 -16.87 -21.49
CA ASP A 352 -4.85 -15.88 -20.48
C ASP A 352 -4.91 -14.46 -21.04
N LEU A 353 -4.41 -14.26 -22.26
CA LEU A 353 -4.44 -12.97 -22.93
C LEU A 353 -5.89 -12.48 -23.14
N GLU A 354 -6.79 -13.38 -23.56
CA GLU A 354 -8.22 -13.07 -23.73
C GLU A 354 -8.90 -12.75 -22.38
N LEU A 355 -8.62 -13.54 -21.34
CA LEU A 355 -9.15 -13.31 -19.99
C LEU A 355 -8.65 -11.99 -19.40
N PHE A 356 -7.34 -11.76 -19.42
CA PHE A 356 -6.74 -10.55 -18.87
C PHE A 356 -7.23 -9.29 -19.60
N THR A 357 -7.32 -9.33 -20.94
CA THR A 357 -7.86 -8.21 -21.72
C THR A 357 -9.30 -7.90 -21.33
N ARG A 358 -10.13 -8.93 -21.08
CA ARG A 358 -11.51 -8.74 -20.62
C ARG A 358 -11.56 -8.07 -19.25
N LEU A 359 -10.76 -8.56 -18.30
CA LEU A 359 -10.66 -8.00 -16.94
C LEU A 359 -10.16 -6.55 -16.98
N ALA A 360 -9.11 -6.25 -17.76
CA ALA A 360 -8.58 -4.90 -17.90
C ALA A 360 -9.63 -3.92 -18.45
N ASN A 361 -10.38 -4.32 -19.49
CA ASN A 361 -11.49 -3.51 -20.00
C ASN A 361 -12.59 -3.30 -18.96
N GLN A 362 -12.96 -4.34 -18.21
CA GLN A 362 -13.93 -4.23 -17.13
C GLN A 362 -13.48 -3.22 -16.07
N LYS A 363 -12.24 -3.33 -15.57
CA LYS A 363 -11.68 -2.41 -14.57
C LYS A 363 -11.57 -0.98 -15.09
N HIS A 364 -11.28 -0.82 -16.38
CA HIS A 364 -11.23 0.48 -17.03
C HIS A 364 -12.61 1.16 -17.05
N LEU A 365 -13.67 0.39 -17.34
CA LEU A 365 -15.06 0.85 -17.29
C LEU A 365 -15.53 1.15 -15.86
N GLU A 366 -15.17 0.31 -14.88
CA GLU A 366 -15.48 0.55 -13.45
C GLU A 366 -14.86 1.88 -12.96
N LEU A 367 -13.65 2.21 -13.41
CA LEU A 367 -12.99 3.49 -13.15
C LEU A 367 -13.59 4.66 -13.96
N SER A 368 -14.57 4.39 -14.83
CA SER A 368 -15.19 5.35 -15.73
C SER A 368 -14.19 6.02 -16.69
N LEU A 369 -13.13 5.32 -17.08
CA LEU A 369 -12.10 5.84 -17.98
C LEU A 369 -12.47 5.65 -19.47
N PRO A 370 -12.02 6.54 -20.37
CA PRO A 370 -12.33 6.42 -21.80
C PRO A 370 -11.57 5.24 -22.42
N LEU A 371 -12.31 4.31 -23.04
CA LEU A 371 -11.75 3.06 -23.61
C LEU A 371 -10.59 3.29 -24.58
N GLU A 372 -10.54 4.44 -25.27
CA GLU A 372 -9.44 4.78 -26.16
C GLU A 372 -8.08 4.95 -25.45
N THR A 373 -8.07 5.10 -24.13
CA THR A 373 -6.84 5.24 -23.34
C THR A 373 -6.22 3.88 -23.00
N LEU A 374 -7.00 2.80 -22.96
CA LEU A 374 -6.50 1.44 -22.80
C LEU A 374 -6.09 0.86 -24.16
N ARG A 375 -4.94 1.31 -24.64
CA ARG A 375 -4.40 0.89 -25.94
C ARG A 375 -3.85 -0.55 -25.89
N SER A 376 -3.88 -1.23 -27.03
CA SER A 376 -3.41 -2.62 -27.14
C SER A 376 -1.90 -2.78 -27.05
N ASP A 377 -1.13 -1.74 -27.41
CA ASP A 377 0.32 -1.69 -27.21
C ASP A 377 0.68 -1.65 -25.72
N PHE A 378 -0.01 -0.81 -24.94
CA PHE A 378 0.16 -0.73 -23.49
C PHE A 378 -0.15 -2.07 -22.81
N LEU A 379 -1.28 -2.70 -23.14
CA LEU A 379 -1.64 -4.01 -22.59
C LEU A 379 -0.57 -5.08 -22.88
N ARG A 380 -0.03 -5.09 -24.11
CA ARG A 380 1.04 -6.01 -24.49
C ARG A 380 2.32 -5.74 -23.69
N ALA A 381 2.73 -4.48 -23.60
CA ALA A 381 3.91 -4.08 -22.84
C ALA A 381 3.78 -4.45 -21.36
N PHE A 382 2.64 -4.14 -20.73
CA PHE A 382 2.34 -4.54 -19.35
C PHE A 382 2.48 -6.05 -19.15
N LEU A 383 1.83 -6.87 -20.00
CA LEU A 383 1.89 -8.33 -19.90
C LEU A 383 3.29 -8.91 -20.12
N GLN A 384 4.11 -8.28 -20.97
CA GLN A 384 5.49 -8.70 -21.21
C GLN A 384 6.43 -8.38 -20.03
N ASN A 385 6.05 -7.43 -19.17
CA ASN A 385 6.85 -6.99 -18.04
C ASN A 385 6.47 -7.68 -16.71
N LEU A 386 5.38 -8.46 -16.68
CA LEU A 386 4.91 -9.11 -15.45
C LEU A 386 5.95 -10.05 -14.85
N GLY A 387 6.14 -9.93 -13.53
CA GLY A 387 7.07 -10.77 -12.76
C GLY A 387 8.55 -10.39 -12.89
N SER A 388 8.90 -9.49 -13.81
CA SER A 388 10.26 -9.02 -13.99
C SER A 388 10.59 -7.88 -13.03
N GLU A 389 11.85 -7.75 -12.63
CA GLU A 389 12.36 -6.56 -11.93
C GLU A 389 13.44 -5.88 -12.77
N ILE A 390 13.44 -4.55 -12.82
CA ILE A 390 14.48 -3.78 -13.50
C ILE A 390 15.07 -2.79 -12.50
N SER A 391 16.39 -2.82 -12.35
CA SER A 391 17.12 -2.07 -11.31
C SER A 391 16.74 -0.58 -11.19
N PRO A 392 16.58 0.22 -12.26
CA PRO A 392 16.19 1.63 -12.13
C PRO A 392 14.77 1.82 -11.56
N VAL A 393 13.84 0.92 -11.87
CA VAL A 393 12.45 0.97 -11.38
C VAL A 393 12.40 0.60 -9.91
N VAL A 394 13.09 -0.48 -9.56
CA VAL A 394 13.32 -0.93 -8.20
C VAL A 394 13.97 0.17 -7.35
N ALA A 395 15.00 0.85 -7.86
CA ALA A 395 15.68 1.96 -7.18
C ALA A 395 14.76 3.16 -6.95
N PHE A 396 13.95 3.54 -7.94
CA PHE A 396 12.98 4.62 -7.81
C PHE A 396 11.92 4.30 -6.75
N LEU A 397 11.26 3.15 -6.87
CA LEU A 397 10.17 2.77 -5.96
C LEU A 397 10.68 2.47 -4.55
N GLY A 398 11.80 1.76 -4.42
CA GLY A 398 12.39 1.44 -3.12
C GLY A 398 12.89 2.69 -2.38
N GLY A 399 13.50 3.64 -3.09
CA GLY A 399 13.88 4.93 -2.53
C GLY A 399 12.68 5.77 -2.12
N TYR A 400 11.64 5.84 -2.96
CA TYR A 400 10.42 6.57 -2.65
C TYR A 400 9.71 6.00 -1.41
N LEU A 401 9.53 4.68 -1.35
CA LEU A 401 8.86 4.01 -0.24
C LEU A 401 9.62 4.21 1.07
N ALA A 402 10.95 4.00 1.06
CA ALA A 402 11.76 4.18 2.26
C ALA A 402 11.72 5.63 2.76
N GLN A 403 11.73 6.61 1.85
CA GLN A 403 11.57 8.02 2.23
C GLN A 403 10.19 8.30 2.83
N ASP A 404 9.12 7.72 2.27
CA ASP A 404 7.77 7.88 2.82
C ASP A 404 7.66 7.27 4.23
N VAL A 405 8.28 6.11 4.46
CA VAL A 405 8.38 5.49 5.79
C VAL A 405 9.10 6.40 6.78
N ILE A 406 10.23 7.00 6.38
CA ILE A 406 10.97 7.96 7.22
C ILE A 406 10.10 9.17 7.56
N ASN A 407 9.38 9.70 6.57
CA ASN A 407 8.48 10.83 6.74
C ASN A 407 7.33 10.51 7.71
N VAL A 408 6.78 9.30 7.61
CA VAL A 408 5.68 8.80 8.47
C VAL A 408 6.12 8.52 9.90
N LEU A 409 7.37 8.12 10.10
CA LEU A 409 7.97 8.02 11.44
C LEU A 409 8.23 9.42 12.00
N GLY A 410 8.71 10.35 11.15
CA GLY A 410 9.04 11.72 11.52
C GLY A 410 7.87 12.68 11.73
N GLN A 411 6.69 12.40 11.15
CA GLN A 411 5.47 13.24 11.23
C GLN A 411 5.64 14.70 10.75
N LYS A 412 6.64 14.97 9.90
CA LYS A 412 6.98 16.33 9.43
C LYS A 412 6.64 16.62 7.98
N GLU A 413 6.22 15.60 7.22
CA GLU A 413 5.85 15.75 5.82
C GLU A 413 4.51 15.09 5.55
N GLN A 414 3.86 15.49 4.46
CA GLN A 414 2.67 14.82 4.01
C GLN A 414 3.05 13.44 3.44
N PRO A 415 2.52 12.35 4.01
CA PRO A 415 2.75 11.01 3.49
C PRO A 415 2.02 10.75 2.17
N LEU A 416 2.41 9.67 1.49
CA LEU A 416 1.68 9.10 0.36
C LEU A 416 0.21 8.86 0.72
N GLN A 417 -0.71 9.30 -0.13
CA GLN A 417 -2.15 9.09 0.05
C GLN A 417 -2.82 8.73 -1.28
N ASN A 418 -3.20 7.48 -1.52
CA ASN A 418 -2.71 6.24 -0.90
C ASN A 418 -2.03 5.33 -1.95
N TRP A 419 -2.17 5.63 -3.24
CA TRP A 419 -1.52 4.91 -4.33
C TRP A 419 -0.48 5.79 -5.01
N LEU A 420 0.70 5.25 -5.24
CA LEU A 420 1.66 5.73 -6.23
C LEU A 420 1.74 4.69 -7.34
N LEU A 421 1.54 5.11 -8.58
CA LEU A 421 1.75 4.27 -9.76
C LEU A 421 2.94 4.81 -10.55
N PHE A 422 3.88 3.93 -10.86
CA PHE A 422 5.05 4.27 -11.66
C PHE A 422 4.96 3.60 -13.03
N ASP A 423 5.07 4.42 -14.07
CA ASP A 423 5.16 4.01 -15.46
C ASP A 423 6.51 4.45 -16.00
N GLY A 424 7.42 3.48 -16.15
CA GLY A 424 8.77 3.69 -16.61
C GLY A 424 8.89 3.87 -18.13
N GLU A 425 7.86 3.54 -18.92
CA GLU A 425 7.88 3.85 -20.35
C GLU A 425 7.71 5.35 -20.59
N GLU A 426 6.87 6.00 -19.78
CA GLU A 426 6.65 7.45 -19.80
C GLU A 426 7.49 8.21 -18.75
N PHE A 427 8.24 7.49 -17.91
CA PHE A 427 8.97 8.02 -16.75
C PHE A 427 8.09 8.89 -15.83
N THR A 428 6.86 8.44 -15.57
CA THR A 428 5.91 9.17 -14.74
C THR A 428 5.57 8.41 -13.47
N ALA A 429 5.49 9.15 -12.36
CA ALA A 429 4.97 8.65 -11.10
C ALA A 429 3.71 9.45 -10.76
N THR A 430 2.56 8.78 -10.71
CA THR A 430 1.26 9.42 -10.49
C THR A 430 0.67 8.96 -9.17
N GLN A 431 0.32 9.92 -8.31
CA GLN A 431 -0.34 9.65 -7.04
C GLN A 431 -1.87 9.74 -7.15
N PHE A 432 -2.56 8.79 -6.54
CA PHE A 432 -4.01 8.76 -6.41
C PHE A 432 -4.42 8.53 -4.96
N SER A 433 -5.29 9.41 -4.45
CA SER A 433 -6.02 9.19 -3.19
C SER A 433 -7.33 8.49 -3.55
N ILE A 434 -7.41 7.19 -3.33
CA ILE A 434 -8.56 6.37 -3.72
C ILE A 434 -9.19 5.81 -2.45
N HIS A 435 -10.42 6.25 -2.19
CA HIS A 435 -11.20 5.89 -1.02
C HIS A 435 -12.66 5.65 -1.44
N PRO A 436 -13.43 4.92 -0.62
CA PRO A 436 -14.86 4.70 -0.85
C PRO A 436 -15.62 6.00 -1.01
N ILE A 437 -16.79 5.92 -1.65
CA ILE A 437 -17.74 7.03 -1.66
C ILE A 437 -18.35 7.09 -0.24
N ASN A 438 -18.06 8.17 0.50
CA ASN A 438 -18.72 8.54 1.77
C ASN A 438 -20.23 8.69 1.49
N ASP A 439 -21.13 7.98 2.16
CA ASP A 439 -21.37 8.16 3.61
C ASP A 439 -21.21 6.88 4.46
N ASP A 440 -21.59 5.70 3.96
CA ASP A 440 -21.67 4.48 4.79
C ASP A 440 -20.29 3.88 5.15
N ALA A 441 -19.28 4.08 4.30
CA ALA A 441 -17.96 3.50 4.49
C ALA A 441 -17.13 4.20 5.59
N MET A 442 -17.33 5.52 5.78
CA MET A 442 -16.69 6.24 6.88
C MET A 442 -17.37 5.95 8.23
N GLU A 443 -18.69 5.71 8.25
CA GLU A 443 -19.37 5.21 9.46
C GLU A 443 -18.86 3.84 9.89
N MET A 444 -18.66 2.92 8.95
CA MET A 444 -18.04 1.62 9.22
C MET A 444 -16.58 1.76 9.69
N MET A 445 -15.80 2.70 9.16
CA MET A 445 -14.43 2.99 9.65
C MET A 445 -14.39 3.64 11.04
N ASN A 446 -15.49 4.22 11.52
CA ASN A 446 -15.62 4.81 12.86
C ASN A 446 -15.82 3.75 13.96
N THR A 447 -16.15 2.51 13.59
CA THR A 447 -16.41 1.40 14.54
C THR A 447 -15.17 0.89 15.27
N ASN A 448 -13.96 1.33 14.88
CA ASN A 448 -12.71 1.08 15.63
C ASN A 448 -12.45 2.08 16.78
N GLY A 449 -13.47 2.83 17.23
CA GLY A 449 -13.51 3.33 18.61
C GLY A 449 -12.77 4.63 18.93
N ALA A 450 -12.36 5.43 17.94
CA ALA A 450 -11.95 6.80 18.20
C ALA A 450 -13.13 7.74 17.93
N MET A 451 -13.89 8.11 18.99
CA MET A 451 -14.91 9.15 18.89
C MET A 451 -14.32 10.43 18.28
N MET A 452 -14.71 10.72 17.05
CA MET A 452 -14.54 12.03 16.43
C MET A 452 -15.77 12.85 16.82
N VAL A 453 -15.53 14.03 17.39
CA VAL A 453 -16.47 15.02 17.97
C VAL A 453 -16.61 14.91 19.49
N PRO A 454 -16.11 15.89 20.28
CA PRO A 454 -16.52 16.05 21.67
C PRO A 454 -18.01 16.36 21.69
N ALA A 455 -18.77 15.67 22.55
CA ALA A 455 -20.15 16.01 22.83
C ALA A 455 -20.26 17.52 23.02
N ALA A 456 -21.08 18.18 22.20
CA ALA A 456 -21.47 19.55 22.44
C ALA A 456 -22.10 19.58 23.83
N SER A 457 -21.39 20.16 24.79
CA SER A 457 -21.94 20.46 26.10
C SER A 457 -23.16 21.34 25.88
N SER A 458 -24.33 20.81 26.19
CA SER A 458 -25.57 21.55 26.33
C SER A 458 -25.32 22.73 27.27
N MET A 459 -25.23 23.94 26.72
CA MET A 459 -25.45 25.15 27.50
C MET A 459 -26.95 25.20 27.80
N ASP A 460 -27.33 24.68 28.95
CA ASP A 460 -28.60 25.02 29.56
C ASP A 460 -28.44 25.03 31.09
N GLY A 461 -28.88 26.13 31.71
CA GLY A 461 -29.26 26.11 33.13
C GLY A 461 -28.25 26.62 34.17
N THR A 462 -28.38 27.91 34.48
CA THR A 462 -28.47 28.46 35.85
C THR A 462 -27.25 28.45 36.79
N ILE A 463 -26.76 29.66 37.05
CA ILE A 463 -25.94 30.05 38.21
C ILE A 463 -26.82 30.04 39.47
N PRO A 464 -26.45 29.37 40.57
CA PRO A 464 -26.94 29.72 41.90
C PRO A 464 -25.93 30.64 42.62
N VAL A 465 -26.45 31.79 43.02
CA VAL A 465 -25.86 32.68 44.01
C VAL A 465 -26.04 32.07 45.40
N ALA A 466 -24.94 31.90 46.14
CA ALA A 466 -24.80 32.18 47.57
C ALA A 466 -23.32 31.98 47.98
#